data_AF-A0A285EFJ5-F1
#
_entry.id   AF-A0A285EFJ5-F1
#
_cell.length_a   1.000
_cell.length_b   1.000
_cell.length_c   1.000
_cell.angle_alpha   90.00
_cell.angle_beta   90.00
_cell.angle_gamma   90.00
#
_symmetry.space_group_name_H-M   'P 1'
#
loop_
_entity.id
_entity.type
_entity.pdbx_description
1 polymer ?
#
loop_
_entity_poly.entity_id
_entity_poly.type
_entity_poly.pdbx_seq_one_letter_code
_entity_poly.pdbx_strand_id
1 'polypeptide(L)' 'MAERLGRELVPDGLWRIVEPLIPPQPERPQGGGTRHVEDRAVFTAIVDVLTTGCAWWHLPAEFGVVEGRPDR' A
#
# COMPACT_ATOMS: atom_id res chain seq x y z
N MET A 1 3.34 12.60 -2.33
CA MET A 1 1.86 12.49 -2.37
C MET A 1 1.37 11.37 -1.46
N ALA A 2 1.95 10.16 -1.54
CA ALA A 2 1.52 8.99 -0.78
C ALA A 2 1.54 9.19 0.75
N GLU A 3 2.56 9.85 1.32
CA GLU A 3 2.56 10.16 2.77
C GLU A 3 1.46 11.15 3.20
N ARG A 4 1.13 12.12 2.33
CA ARG A 4 0.08 13.12 2.62
C ARG A 4 -1.31 12.48 2.55
N LEU A 5 -1.59 11.75 1.47
CA LEU A 5 -2.80 10.92 1.35
C LEU A 5 -2.85 9.87 2.46
N GLY A 6 -1.71 9.32 2.85
CA GLY A 6 -1.58 8.41 3.98
C GLY A 6 -2.08 9.02 5.28
N ARG A 7 -1.78 10.28 5.58
CA ARG A 7 -2.29 10.94 6.80
C ARG A 7 -3.74 11.41 6.69
N GLU A 8 -4.22 11.71 5.49
CA GLU A 8 -5.61 12.12 5.22
C GLU A 8 -6.58 10.93 5.22
N LEU A 9 -6.22 9.85 4.53
CA LEU A 9 -7.03 8.63 4.39
C LEU A 9 -6.78 7.62 5.51
N VAL A 10 -5.54 7.56 6.02
CA VAL A 10 -5.14 6.66 7.10
C VAL A 10 -4.51 7.46 8.25
N PRO A 11 -5.30 8.24 9.01
CA PRO A 11 -4.80 8.96 10.17
C PRO A 11 -4.10 8.01 11.16
N ASP A 12 -3.15 8.52 11.95
CA ASP A 12 -2.38 7.69 12.89
C ASP A 12 -3.26 6.91 13.87
N GLY A 13 -4.42 7.47 14.26
CA GLY A 13 -5.40 6.77 15.09
C GLY A 13 -5.95 5.50 14.44
N LEU A 14 -6.27 5.56 13.14
CA LEU A 14 -6.70 4.39 12.38
C LEU A 14 -5.55 3.41 12.18
N TRP A 15 -4.35 3.92 11.85
CA TRP A 15 -3.18 3.07 11.64
C TRP A 15 -2.85 2.23 12.89
N ARG A 16 -2.92 2.81 14.09
CA ARG A 16 -2.70 2.08 15.36
C ARG A 16 -3.67 0.90 15.58
N ILE A 17 -4.84 0.93 14.96
CA ILE A 17 -5.82 -0.17 15.04
C ILE A 17 -5.48 -1.25 13.99
N VAL A 18 -5.07 -0.83 12.80
CA VAL A 18 -4.83 -1.73 11.66
C VAL A 18 -3.49 -2.44 11.75
N GLU A 19 -2.42 -1.72 12.05
CA GLU A 19 -1.04 -2.22 12.12
C GLU A 19 -0.90 -3.56 12.90
N PRO A 20 -1.44 -3.71 14.13
CA PRO A 20 -1.29 -4.97 14.88
C PRO A 20 -2.09 -6.14 14.31
N LEU A 21 -3.00 -5.90 13.36
CA LEU A 21 -3.78 -6.95 12.70
C LEU A 21 -3.04 -7.52 11.49
N ILE A 22 -2.00 -6.84 11.01
CA ILE A 22 -1.20 -7.28 9.89
C ILE A 22 -0.19 -8.32 10.41
N PRO A 23 -0.18 -9.54 9.86
CA PRO A 23 0.79 -10.55 10.27
C PRO A 23 2.21 -10.09 9.90
N PRO A 24 3.22 -10.41 10.73
CA PRO A 24 4.59 -10.05 10.43
C PRO A 24 5.03 -10.69 9.12
N GLN A 25 5.87 -9.98 8.38
CA GLN A 25 6.35 -10.48 7.10
C GLN A 25 7.12 -11.79 7.30
N PRO A 26 6.79 -12.86 6.56
CA PRO A 26 7.52 -14.11 6.66
C PRO A 26 8.96 -13.94 6.17
N GLU A 27 9.92 -14.40 6.98
CA GLU A 27 11.31 -14.49 6.58
C GLU A 27 11.43 -15.48 5.41
N ARG A 28 12.02 -15.01 4.29
CA ARG A 28 12.20 -15.83 3.09
C ARG A 28 13.59 -16.47 3.11
N PRO A 29 13.71 -17.80 3.21
CA PRO A 29 15.02 -18.47 3.34
C PRO A 29 15.97 -18.21 2.17
N GLN A 30 15.42 -17.98 0.97
CA GLN A 30 16.20 -17.81 -0.26
C GLN A 30 16.59 -16.35 -0.56
N GLY A 31 16.16 -15.37 0.25
CA GLY A 31 16.54 -13.97 0.07
C GLY A 31 16.32 -13.46 -1.36
N GLY A 32 15.07 -13.32 -1.79
CA GLY A 32 14.76 -12.87 -3.15
C GLY A 32 13.28 -12.53 -3.38
N GLY A 33 12.99 -11.88 -4.51
CA GLY A 33 11.65 -11.42 -4.93
C GLY A 33 11.49 -9.90 -4.89
N THR A 34 10.31 -9.41 -5.26
CA THR A 34 9.96 -7.98 -5.19
C THR A 34 10.11 -7.48 -3.76
N ARG A 35 10.75 -6.32 -3.61
CA ARG A 35 10.92 -5.65 -2.31
C ARG A 35 9.56 -5.43 -1.68
N HIS A 36 9.45 -5.69 -0.39
CA HIS A 36 8.25 -5.38 0.37
C HIS A 36 7.96 -3.87 0.33
N VAL A 37 6.70 -3.53 0.07
CA VAL A 37 6.19 -2.17 0.16
C VAL A 37 5.70 -1.96 1.59
N GLU A 38 5.97 -0.79 2.17
CA GLU A 38 5.52 -0.46 3.52
C GLU A 38 4.00 -0.70 3.69
N ASP A 39 3.60 -1.42 4.73
CA ASP A 39 2.20 -1.85 4.93
C ASP A 39 1.23 -0.67 4.96
N ARG A 40 1.64 0.44 5.56
CA ARG A 40 0.83 1.67 5.62
C ARG A 40 0.58 2.25 4.23
N ALA A 41 1.55 2.15 3.32
CA ALA A 41 1.41 2.61 1.95
C ALA A 41 0.41 1.72 1.18
N VAL A 42 0.52 0.40 1.35
CA VAL A 42 -0.43 -0.56 0.75
C VAL A 42 -1.85 -0.32 1.26
N PHE A 43 -2.02 -0.17 2.58
CA PHE A 43 -3.33 0.09 3.18
C PHE A 43 -3.91 1.42 2.71
N THR A 44 -3.09 2.47 2.59
CA THR A 44 -3.53 3.76 2.05
C THR A 44 -4.01 3.61 0.60
N ALA A 45 -3.31 2.84 -0.24
CA ALA A 45 -3.73 2.58 -1.61
C ALA A 45 -5.07 1.81 -1.67
N ILE A 46 -5.29 0.83 -0.79
CA ILE A 46 -6.59 0.15 -0.65
C ILE A 46 -7.70 1.16 -0.34
N VAL A 47 -7.51 2.01 0.67
CA VAL A 47 -8.51 3.00 1.09
C VAL A 47 -8.80 4.01 -0.03
N ASP A 48 -7.78 4.44 -0.78
CA ASP A 48 -7.94 5.35 -1.92
C ASP A 48 -8.80 4.72 -3.04
N VAL A 49 -8.51 3.48 -3.44
CA VAL A 49 -9.31 2.74 -4.43
C VAL A 49 -10.77 2.60 -3.97
N LEU A 50 -10.98 2.24 -2.71
CA LEU A 50 -12.33 2.07 -2.15
C LEU A 50 -13.11 3.39 -2.05
N THR A 51 -12.43 4.52 -1.84
CA THR A 51 -13.05 5.84 -1.70
C THR A 51 -13.34 6.48 -3.06
N THR A 52 -12.40 6.35 -4.01
CA THR A 52 -12.46 7.03 -5.32
C THR A 52 -13.11 6.17 -6.40
N GLY A 53 -13.17 4.85 -6.21
CA GLY A 53 -13.60 3.89 -7.24
C GLY A 53 -12.61 3.76 -8.41
N CYS A 54 -11.42 4.34 -8.32
CA CYS A 54 -10.41 4.25 -9.36
C CYS A 54 -9.79 2.84 -9.43
N ALA A 55 -9.46 2.39 -10.64
CA ALA A 55 -8.77 1.12 -10.82
C ALA A 55 -7.35 1.16 -10.21
N TRP A 56 -6.87 0.01 -9.74
CA TRP A 56 -5.52 -0.15 -9.19
C TRP A 56 -4.41 0.44 -10.08
N TRP A 57 -4.51 0.28 -11.39
CA TRP A 57 -3.54 0.79 -12.37
C TRP A 57 -3.52 2.33 -12.52
N HIS A 58 -4.51 3.01 -11.93
CA HIS A 58 -4.62 4.47 -11.93
C HIS A 58 -4.03 5.08 -10.65
N LEU A 59 -3.61 4.26 -9.69
CA LEU A 59 -2.96 4.75 -8.48
C LEU A 59 -1.65 5.49 -8.83
N PRO A 60 -1.32 6.56 -8.08
CA PRO A 60 -0.02 7.19 -8.16
C PRO A 60 1.11 6.17 -7.97
N ALA A 61 2.10 6.18 -8.86
CA ALA A 61 3.25 5.28 -8.80
C ALA A 61 4.03 5.39 -7.47
N GLU A 62 3.90 6.52 -6.78
CA GLU A 62 4.49 6.79 -5.46
C GLU A 62 4.07 5.81 -4.37
N PHE A 63 2.95 5.09 -4.54
CA PHE A 63 2.54 4.05 -3.60
C PHE A 63 3.42 2.80 -3.69
N GLY A 64 4.08 2.55 -4.84
CA GLY A 64 4.93 1.37 -5.04
C GLY A 64 4.18 0.04 -5.07
N VAL A 65 2.84 0.04 -5.01
CA VAL A 65 1.99 -1.17 -4.95
C VAL A 65 1.67 -1.73 -6.34
N VAL A 66 1.80 -0.90 -7.37
CA VAL A 66 1.52 -1.27 -8.76
C VAL A 66 2.84 -1.40 -9.50
N GLU A 67 3.18 -2.60 -9.94
CA GLU A 67 4.32 -2.85 -10.82
C GLU A 67 3.81 -3.04 -12.25
N GLY A 68 4.05 -2.03 -13.10
CA GLY A 68 3.71 -2.04 -14.53
C GLY A 68 2.26 -1.63 -14.89
N ARG A 69 2.12 -0.99 -16.06
CA ARG A 69 0.86 -0.74 -16.79
C ARG A 69 1.00 -1.33 -18.23
N PRO A 70 -0.06 -1.41 -19.06
CA PRO A 70 -0.45 -2.61 -19.80
C PRO A 70 -0.25 -2.40 -21.31
N ASP A 71 0.95 -2.01 -21.72
CA ASP A 71 1.37 -2.06 -23.12
C ASP A 71 1.89 -3.47 -23.51
N ARG A 72 1.39 -4.50 -22.81
CA ARG A 72 1.42 -5.92 -23.21
C ARG A 72 0.01 -6.46 -23.32
#